data_AF-A0A6G6Z6R3-F1
#
_entry.id   AF-A0A6G6Z6R3-F1
#
_cell.length_a   1.000
_cell.length_b   1.000
_cell.length_c   1.000
_cell.angle_alpha   90.00
_cell.angle_beta   90.00
_cell.angle_gamma   90.00
#
_symmetry.space_group_name_H-M   'P 1'
#
loop_
_entity.id
_entity.type
_entity.pdbx_description
1 polymer ?
#
loop_
_entity_poly.entity_id
_entity_poly.type
_entity_poly.pdbx_seq_one_letter_code
_entity_poly.pdbx_strand_id
1 'polypeptide(L)' 'MTRYYFDLRDGGGLAIDEEGLVMSDLAAVKEEAARSLADMVRNSACGHNLGQIAIEVRDDNGPVLEAGIAWRTRRPDF' A
#
# COMPACT_ATOMS: atom_id res chain seq x y z
N MET A 1 4.87 -20.18 8.59
CA MET A 1 5.15 -18.74 8.58
C MET A 1 5.74 -18.41 7.23
N THR A 2 5.27 -17.35 6.60
CA THR A 2 5.62 -16.96 5.23
C THR A 2 6.19 -15.55 5.28
N ARG A 3 7.21 -15.27 4.46
CA ARG A 3 7.73 -13.91 4.30
C ARG A 3 6.84 -13.17 3.31
N TYR A 4 6.38 -12.00 3.72
CA TYR A 4 5.59 -11.10 2.89
C TYR A 4 6.35 -9.79 2.73
N TYR A 5 6.29 -9.23 1.54
CA TYR A 5 6.90 -7.97 1.18
C TYR A 5 5.80 -6.93 1.00
N PHE A 6 5.96 -5.75 1.60
CA PHE A 6 4.95 -4.70 1.61
C PHE A 6 5.45 -3.56 0.72
N ASP A 7 5.28 -3.69 -0.59
CA ASP A 7 5.72 -2.69 -1.56
C ASP A 7 4.80 -1.44 -1.49
N LEU A 8 5.39 -0.25 -1.57
CA LEU A 8 4.66 1.02 -1.45
C LEU A 8 4.43 1.62 -2.85
N ARG A 9 3.18 1.85 -3.22
CA ARG A 9 2.82 2.56 -4.46
C ARG A 9 2.25 3.94 -4.17
N ASP A 10 2.76 4.95 -4.85
CA ASP A 10 2.19 6.30 -4.85
C ASP A 10 2.34 6.98 -6.24
N GLY A 11 2.07 8.30 -6.30
CA GLY A 11 2.20 9.09 -7.53
C GLY A 11 3.64 9.20 -8.07
N GLY A 12 4.65 8.84 -7.28
CA GLY A 12 6.07 8.79 -7.66
C GLY A 12 6.52 7.43 -8.19
N GLY A 13 5.71 6.38 -8.04
CA GLY A 13 5.99 5.03 -8.56
C GLY A 13 5.82 3.94 -7.51
N LEU A 14 6.56 2.84 -7.70
CA LEU A 14 6.58 1.70 -6.79
C LEU A 14 7.93 1.63 -6.08
N ALA A 15 7.91 1.69 -4.75
CA ALA A 15 9.05 1.42 -3.89
C ALA A 15 8.96 -0.04 -3.39
N ILE A 16 9.99 -0.83 -3.74
CA ILE A 16 10.04 -2.26 -3.43
C ILE A 16 10.58 -2.48 -2.02
N ASP A 17 9.88 -3.31 -1.25
CA ASP A 17 10.37 -3.88 0.01
C ASP A 17 11.17 -5.15 -0.29
N GLU A 18 12.48 -5.10 -0.07
CA GLU A 18 13.39 -6.24 -0.25
C GLU A 18 13.57 -7.05 1.03
N GLU A 19 13.25 -6.46 2.19
CA GLU A 19 13.44 -7.11 3.48
C GLU A 19 12.26 -8.03 3.78
N GLY A 20 11.04 -7.52 3.71
CA GLY A 20 9.82 -8.23 4.05
C GLY A 20 9.73 -8.65 5.52
N LEU A 21 8.53 -9.07 5.94
CA LEU A 21 8.20 -9.52 7.29
C LEU A 21 7.69 -10.95 7.29
N VAL A 22 8.15 -11.74 8.26
CA VAL A 22 7.65 -13.10 8.47
C VAL A 22 6.37 -13.04 9.29
N MET A 23 5.25 -13.44 8.70
CA MET A 23 3.93 -13.37 9.33
C MET A 23 3.33 -14.76 9.56
N SER A 24 2.43 -14.85 10.56
CA SER A 24 1.75 -16.09 10.93
C SER A 24 0.68 -16.49 9.92
N ASP A 25 -0.11 -15.52 9.46
CA ASP A 25 -1.30 -15.72 8.63
C ASP A 25 -1.68 -14.42 7.89
N LEU A 26 -2.67 -14.54 6.99
CA LEU A 26 -3.14 -13.43 6.17
C LEU A 26 -3.89 -12.35 6.99
N ALA A 27 -4.39 -12.65 8.18
CA ALA A 27 -5.02 -11.64 9.03
C ALA A 27 -3.97 -10.69 9.61
N ALA A 28 -2.84 -11.22 10.09
CA ALA A 28 -1.70 -10.41 10.50
C ALA A 28 -1.16 -9.55 9.35
N VAL A 29 -1.09 -10.11 8.14
CA VAL A 29 -0.70 -9.37 6.91
C VAL A 29 -1.65 -8.21 6.62
N LYS A 30 -2.97 -8.42 6.73
CA LYS A 30 -3.97 -7.36 6.53
C LYS A 30 -3.84 -6.24 7.56
N GLU A 31 -3.58 -6.58 8.82
CA GLU A 31 -3.39 -5.59 9.88
C GLU A 31 -2.16 -4.72 9.61
N GLU A 32 -1.03 -5.33 9.25
CA GLU A 32 0.18 -4.61 8.91
C GLU A 32 -0.02 -3.73 7.68
N ALA A 33 -0.58 -4.26 6.59
CA ALA A 33 -0.85 -3.48 5.38
C ALA A 33 -1.78 -2.27 5.66
N ALA A 34 -2.80 -2.45 6.51
CA ALA A 34 -3.68 -1.35 6.91
C ALA A 34 -2.96 -0.29 7.75
N ARG A 35 -2.04 -0.71 8.63
CA ARG A 35 -1.22 0.18 9.46
C ARG A 35 -0.26 0.98 8.59
N SER A 36 0.48 0.33 7.70
CA SER A 36 1.41 0.99 6.78
C SER A 36 0.67 1.97 5.86
N LEU A 37 -0.50 1.60 5.34
CA LEU A 37 -1.33 2.49 4.52
C LEU A 37 -1.79 3.73 5.31
N ALA A 38 -2.21 3.56 6.56
CA ALA A 38 -2.63 4.69 7.40
C ALA A 38 -1.47 5.67 7.66
N ASP A 39 -0.26 5.16 7.87
CA ASP A 39 0.94 5.98 8.05
C ASP A 39 1.33 6.70 6.77
N MET A 40 1.27 6.03 5.60
CA MET A 40 1.47 6.68 4.31
C MET A 40 0.47 7.81 4.09
N VAL A 41 -0.83 7.56 4.29
CA VAL A 41 -1.89 8.56 4.09
C VAL A 41 -1.68 9.78 5.00
N ARG A 42 -1.25 9.56 6.25
CA ARG A 42 -0.91 10.64 7.18
C ARG A 42 0.22 11.53 6.65
N ASN A 43 1.23 10.92 6.04
CA ASN A 43 2.39 11.64 5.49
C ASN A 43 2.08 12.33 4.15
N SER A 44 1.29 11.69 3.28
CA SER A 44 0.98 12.21 1.94
C SER A 44 -0.02 13.37 1.93
N ALA A 45 -0.81 13.56 2.99
CA ALA A 45 -1.79 14.65 3.09
C ALA A 45 -1.19 16.07 2.96
N CYS A 46 0.14 16.22 3.03
CA CYS A 46 0.85 17.49 2.85
C CYS A 46 1.31 17.78 1.40
N GLY A 47 1.14 16.88 0.43
CA GLY A 47 1.71 17.00 -0.92
C GLY A 47 0.71 16.84 -2.07
N HIS A 48 0.71 17.80 -3.00
CA HIS A 48 -0.14 17.83 -4.20
C HIS A 48 0.22 16.71 -5.21
N ASN A 49 -0.34 15.50 -5.05
CA ASN A 49 -0.97 14.66 -6.09
C ASN A 49 -1.39 13.32 -5.47
N LEU A 50 -2.54 13.31 -4.82
CA LEU A 50 -3.13 12.13 -4.18
C LEU A 50 -3.94 11.32 -5.21
N GLY A 51 -3.32 10.86 -6.29
CA GLY A 51 -4.03 10.05 -7.30
C GLY A 51 -4.45 8.70 -6.70
N GLN A 52 -3.46 7.93 -6.26
CA GLN A 52 -3.60 6.64 -5.61
C GLN A 52 -2.42 6.43 -4.66
N ILE A 53 -2.69 5.87 -3.48
CA ILE A 53 -1.68 5.35 -2.56
C ILE A 53 -2.08 3.92 -2.22
N ALA A 54 -1.14 2.99 -2.30
CA ALA A 54 -1.40 1.58 -1.99
C ALA A 54 -0.19 0.90 -1.34
N ILE A 55 -0.49 -0.13 -0.56
CA ILE A 55 0.44 -1.17 -0.11
C ILE A 55 0.13 -2.41 -0.94
N GLU A 56 1.08 -2.83 -1.76
CA GLU A 56 1.04 -4.07 -2.53
C GLU A 56 1.78 -5.15 -1.76
N VAL A 57 1.06 -6.18 -1.32
CA VAL A 57 1.66 -7.29 -0.59
C VAL A 57 1.87 -8.47 -1.52
N ARG A 58 3.10 -8.98 -1.51
CA ARG A 58 3.49 -10.21 -2.21
C ARG A 58 4.21 -11.17 -1.28
N ASP A 59 4.14 -12.45 -1.58
CA ASP A 59 5.07 -13.45 -1.04
C ASP A 59 6.05 -13.89 -2.15
N ASP A 60 6.84 -14.93 -1.89
CA ASP A 60 7.80 -15.47 -2.88
C ASP A 60 7.13 -16.02 -4.15
N ASN A 61 5.83 -16.29 -4.12
CA ASN A 61 5.05 -16.80 -5.25
C ASN A 61 4.31 -15.69 -6.01
N GLY A 62 4.31 -14.47 -5.50
CA GLY A 62 3.74 -13.30 -6.15
C GLY A 62 2.70 -12.54 -5.30
N PRO A 63 1.85 -11.73 -5.95
CA PRO A 63 0.91 -10.85 -5.24
C PRO A 63 -0.16 -11.64 -4.47
N VAL A 64 -0.43 -11.22 -3.24
CA VAL A 64 -1.42 -11.85 -2.34
C VAL A 64 -2.53 -10.91 -1.88
N LEU A 65 -2.25 -9.61 -1.79
CA LEU A 65 -3.17 -8.60 -1.27
C LEU A 65 -2.76 -7.21 -1.77
N GLU A 66 -3.73 -6.34 -2.03
CA GLU A 66 -3.51 -4.90 -2.18
C GLU A 66 -4.43 -4.16 -1.20
N ALA A 67 -3.88 -3.19 -0.46
CA ALA A 67 -4.64 -2.26 0.38
C ALA A 67 -4.36 -0.84 -0.11
N GLY A 68 -5.38 -0.07 -0.50
CA GLY A 68 -5.15 1.26 -1.05
C GLY A 68 -6.32 2.23 -0.94
N ILE A 69 -5.99 3.51 -1.10
CA ILE A 69 -6.93 4.63 -1.20
C ILE A 69 -6.68 5.34 -2.52
N ALA A 70 -7.76 5.65 -3.24
CA ALA A 70 -7.71 6.41 -4.49
C ALA A 70 -8.71 7.57 -4.44
N TRP A 71 -8.29 8.73 -4.93
CA TRP A 71 -9.17 9.88 -5.09
C TRP A 71 -9.74 9.87 -6.51
N ARG A 72 -11.04 10.13 -6.62
CA ARG A 72 -11.73 10.19 -7.92
C ARG A 72 -12.42 11.52 -8.05
N THR A 73 -11.81 12.43 -8.79
CA THR A 73 -12.42 13.71 -9.14
C THR A 73 -13.43 13.49 -10.25
N ARG A 74 -14.71 13.63 -9.93
CA ARG A 74 -15.81 13.65 -10.90
C ARG A 74 -16.24 15.11 -11.05
N ARG A 75 -15.53 15.91 -11.86
CA ARG A 75 -16.07 17.24 -12.19
C ARG A 75 -17.26 17.08 -13.14
N PRO A 76 -18.37 17.81 -12.96
CA PRO A 76 -18.91 18.58 -14.05
C PRO A 76 -18.01 19.81 -14.24
N ASP A 77 -17.68 20.10 -15.49
CA ASP A 77 -16.88 21.26 -15.89
C ASP A 77 -17.48 22.57 -15.33
N PHE A 78 -16.62 23.50 -14.92
CA PHE A 78 -16.94 24.92 -14.76
C PHE A 78 -16.01 25.70 -15.69
#